data_AF-A0A0B6ZH66-F1
#
_entry.id   AF-A0A0B6ZH66-F1
#
_cell.length_a   1.000
_cell.length_b   1.000
_cell.length_c   1.000
_cell.angle_alpha   90.00
_cell.angle_beta   90.00
_cell.angle_gamma   90.00
#
_symmetry.space_group_name_H-M   'P 1'
#
loop_
_entity.id
_entity.type
_entity.pdbx_description
1 polymer ?
#
loop_
_entity_poly.entity_id
_entity_poly.type
_entity_poly.pdbx_seq_one_letter_code
_entity_poly.pdbx_strand_id
1 'polypeptide(L)'
;IICQEIVYRSGVFHLQNQDLGPEEIIEKVRSNVKPFFRPMMETFDCPTDELADVIRKCWSDDPADRPDFQMLKSQIRKLNREGDKGNILDNLLSRMEQYANNLEALVADRTSDYLEEKR
;
A
#
# COMPACT_ATOMS: atom_id res chain seq x y z
N ILE A 1 11.10 1.51 -3.53
CA ILE A 1 11.62 0.15 -3.17
C ILE A 1 11.15 -0.15 -1.77
N ILE A 2 11.56 0.66 -0.79
CA ILE A 2 11.10 0.59 0.61
C ILE A 2 9.56 0.54 0.73
N CYS A 3 8.83 1.35 -0.03
CA CYS A 3 7.36 1.31 0.02
C CYS A 3 6.76 -0.05 -0.38
N GLN A 4 7.41 -0.79 -1.29
CA GLN A 4 6.95 -2.13 -1.68
C GLN A 4 7.16 -3.12 -0.53
N GLU A 5 8.30 -3.07 0.15
CA GLU A 5 8.55 -3.86 1.36
C GLU A 5 7.49 -3.59 2.44
N ILE A 6 7.09 -2.33 2.62
CA ILE A 6 6.01 -1.97 3.56
C ILE A 6 4.66 -2.55 3.13
N VAL A 7 4.31 -2.45 1.84
CA VAL A 7 3.04 -2.93 1.30
C VAL A 7 2.92 -4.45 1.43
N TYR A 8 3.93 -5.20 0.98
CA TYR A 8 3.88 -6.67 0.95
C TYR A 8 4.41 -7.33 2.23
N ARG A 9 4.95 -6.55 3.17
CA ARG A 9 5.61 -7.04 4.40
C ARG A 9 6.61 -8.16 4.11
N SER A 10 7.31 -8.01 2.99
CA SER A 10 8.21 -9.00 2.41
C SER A 10 9.57 -8.37 2.17
N GLY A 11 10.58 -9.19 1.92
CA GLY A 11 11.94 -8.73 1.69
C GLY A 11 12.06 -7.70 0.54
N VAL A 12 13.21 -7.03 0.50
CA VAL A 12 13.52 -6.02 -0.52
C VAL A 12 13.37 -6.60 -1.92
N PHE A 13 12.68 -5.87 -2.80
CA PHE A 13 12.49 -6.28 -4.20
C PHE A 13 11.72 -7.61 -4.32
N HIS A 14 10.65 -7.76 -3.54
CA HIS A 14 9.80 -8.95 -3.58
C HIS A 14 9.23 -9.20 -4.98
N LEU A 15 9.21 -10.46 -5.41
CA LEU A 15 8.62 -10.91 -6.67
C LEU A 15 7.70 -12.10 -6.38
N GLN A 16 6.55 -12.12 -7.05
CA GLN A 16 5.63 -13.24 -6.88
C GLN A 16 6.22 -14.51 -7.50
N ASN A 17 6.31 -15.57 -6.71
CA ASN A 17 6.80 -16.90 -7.14
C ASN A 17 8.25 -16.94 -7.66
N GLN A 18 9.08 -15.95 -7.32
CA GLN A 18 10.52 -15.98 -7.62
C GLN A 18 11.30 -15.64 -6.37
N ASP A 19 12.32 -16.44 -6.08
CA ASP A 19 13.31 -16.16 -5.05
C ASP A 19 14.63 -15.88 -5.77
N LEU A 20 15.06 -14.62 -5.76
CA LEU A 20 16.29 -14.17 -6.41
C LEU A 20 17.25 -13.66 -5.35
N GLY A 21 18.53 -14.03 -5.50
CA GLY A 21 19.59 -13.52 -4.66
C GLY A 21 19.81 -12.01 -4.86
N PRO A 22 20.34 -11.29 -3.86
CA PRO A 22 20.69 -9.87 -3.98
C PRO A 22 21.57 -9.56 -5.20
N GLU A 23 22.54 -10.43 -5.49
CA GLU A 23 23.46 -10.31 -6.60
C GLU A 23 22.74 -10.38 -7.95
N GLU A 24 21.81 -11.34 -8.09
CA GLU A 24 21.00 -11.51 -9.31
C GLU A 24 20.05 -10.33 -9.52
N ILE A 25 19.45 -9.81 -8.44
CA ILE A 25 18.61 -8.62 -8.49
C ILE A 25 19.43 -7.43 -9.00
N ILE A 26 20.61 -7.21 -8.43
CA ILE A 26 21.51 -6.11 -8.84
C ILE A 26 21.92 -6.26 -10.31
N GLU A 27 22.27 -7.48 -10.75
CA GLU A 27 22.63 -7.76 -12.13
C GLU A 27 21.47 -7.45 -13.09
N LYS A 28 20.25 -7.92 -12.79
CA LYS A 28 19.06 -7.65 -13.59
C LYS A 28 18.72 -6.16 -13.65
N VAL A 29 18.83 -5.43 -12.54
CA VAL A 29 18.62 -3.96 -12.54
C VAL A 29 19.68 -3.27 -13.41
N ARG A 30 20.95 -3.68 -13.32
CA ARG A 30 22.05 -3.10 -14.11
C ARG A 30 21.97 -3.43 -15.60
N SER A 31 21.37 -4.55 -15.97
CA SER A 31 21.23 -4.98 -17.37
C SER A 31 20.49 -3.94 -18.24
N ASN A 32 19.64 -3.12 -17.63
CA ASN A 32 18.91 -2.03 -18.27
C ASN A 32 18.11 -2.46 -19.53
N VAL A 33 17.68 -3.72 -19.57
CA VAL A 33 16.87 -4.30 -20.66
C VAL A 33 15.41 -3.92 -20.46
N LYS A 34 14.69 -3.58 -21.55
CA LYS A 34 13.25 -3.30 -21.51
C LYS A 34 12.43 -4.60 -21.60
N PRO A 35 11.33 -4.75 -20.82
CA PRO A 35 10.87 -3.84 -19.77
C PRO A 35 11.85 -3.84 -18.59
N PHE A 36 12.11 -2.65 -18.05
CA PHE A 36 13.11 -2.48 -17.01
C PHE A 36 12.75 -3.29 -15.78
N PHE A 37 13.74 -3.99 -15.24
CA PHE A 37 13.54 -4.85 -14.09
C PHE A 37 13.25 -4.00 -12.85
N ARG A 38 12.03 -4.15 -12.32
CA ARG A 38 11.50 -3.44 -11.15
C ARG A 38 10.70 -4.41 -10.26
N PRO A 39 10.54 -4.08 -8.97
CA PRO A 39 9.72 -4.92 -8.11
C PRO A 39 8.28 -4.95 -8.61
N MET A 40 7.65 -6.12 -8.48
CA MET A 40 6.24 -6.27 -8.80
C MET A 40 5.39 -5.47 -7.79
N MET A 41 4.37 -4.79 -8.30
CA MET A 41 3.41 -4.06 -7.49
C MET A 41 2.08 -3.95 -8.22
N GLU A 42 1.06 -4.63 -7.70
CA GLU A 42 -0.31 -4.50 -8.20
C GLU A 42 -0.97 -3.25 -7.60
N THR A 43 -1.91 -2.64 -8.34
CA THR A 43 -2.62 -1.43 -7.87
C THR A 43 -3.46 -1.71 -6.64
N PHE A 44 -4.18 -2.84 -6.65
CA PHE A 44 -5.09 -3.24 -5.58
C PHE A 44 -4.38 -3.63 -4.26
N ASP A 45 -3.07 -3.83 -4.28
CA ASP A 45 -2.27 -4.11 -3.07
C ASP A 45 -1.99 -2.83 -2.27
N CYS A 46 -2.17 -1.66 -2.89
CA CYS A 46 -2.06 -0.37 -2.21
C CYS A 46 -3.43 0.10 -1.68
N PRO A 47 -3.46 0.86 -0.56
CA PRO A 47 -4.69 1.49 -0.07
C PRO A 47 -5.45 2.36 -1.08
N THR A 48 -4.73 2.93 -2.06
CA THR A 48 -5.28 3.77 -3.13
C THR A 48 -4.44 3.58 -4.40
N ASP A 49 -5.06 3.68 -5.57
CA ASP A 49 -4.38 3.60 -6.86
C ASP A 49 -3.36 4.73 -7.01
N GLU A 50 -3.69 5.92 -6.51
CA GLU A 50 -2.78 7.07 -6.54
C GLU A 50 -1.49 6.82 -5.74
N LEU A 51 -1.56 6.09 -4.63
CA LEU A 51 -0.37 5.71 -3.87
C LEU A 51 0.47 4.69 -4.66
N ALA A 52 -0.15 3.71 -5.31
CA ALA A 52 0.55 2.76 -6.15
C ALA A 52 1.32 3.49 -7.27
N ASP A 53 0.68 4.46 -7.93
CA ASP A 53 1.29 5.26 -8.99
C ASP A 53 2.45 6.11 -8.51
N VAL A 54 2.33 6.74 -7.34
CA VAL A 54 3.43 7.49 -6.71
C VAL A 54 4.63 6.56 -6.46
N ILE A 55 4.39 5.35 -5.93
CA ILE A 55 5.46 4.40 -5.66
C ILE A 55 6.14 3.94 -6.96
N ARG A 56 5.36 3.61 -8.00
CA ARG A 56 5.91 3.21 -9.30
C ARG A 56 6.69 4.33 -9.97
N LYS A 57 6.23 5.58 -9.88
CA LYS A 57 6.92 6.74 -10.47
C LYS A 57 8.29 6.98 -9.83
N CYS A 58 8.45 6.66 -8.55
CA CYS A 58 9.75 6.68 -7.88
C CYS A 58 10.76 5.67 -8.48
N TRP A 59 10.30 4.71 -9.27
CA TRP A 59 11.13 3.68 -9.89
C TRP A 59 11.51 3.99 -11.34
N SER A 60 11.13 5.13 -11.91
CA SER A 60 11.44 5.44 -13.32
C SER A 60 12.94 5.25 -13.62
N ASP A 61 13.28 4.64 -14.74
CA ASP A 61 14.67 4.49 -15.17
C ASP A 61 15.31 5.83 -15.50
N ASP A 62 14.53 6.75 -16.08
CA ASP A 62 14.95 8.14 -16.24
C ASP A 62 14.89 8.87 -14.89
N PRO A 63 16.03 9.37 -14.36
CA PRO A 63 16.04 10.14 -13.14
C PRO A 63 15.18 11.41 -13.20
N ALA A 64 15.01 12.01 -14.38
CA ALA A 64 14.21 13.23 -14.56
C ALA A 64 12.70 13.00 -14.39
N ASP A 65 12.24 11.77 -14.62
CA ASP A 65 10.83 11.38 -14.45
C ASP A 65 10.47 11.06 -12.99
N ARG A 66 11.49 10.84 -12.14
CA ARG A 66 11.28 10.56 -10.72
C ARG A 66 10.84 11.84 -10.00
N PRO A 67 9.82 11.78 -9.14
CA PRO A 67 9.44 12.93 -8.33
C PRO A 67 10.58 13.30 -7.38
N ASP A 68 10.88 14.59 -7.29
CA ASP A 68 11.74 15.10 -6.23
C ASP A 68 11.04 15.00 -4.86
N PHE A 69 11.80 15.26 -3.80
CA PHE A 69 11.27 15.17 -2.44
C PHE A 69 10.15 16.18 -2.15
N GLN A 70 10.14 17.36 -2.79
CA GLN A 70 9.09 18.36 -2.56
C GLN A 70 7.78 17.91 -3.19
N MET A 71 7.83 17.41 -4.43
CA MET A 71 6.71 16.83 -5.14
C MET A 71 6.16 15.62 -4.39
N LEU A 72 7.03 14.70 -3.98
CA LEU A 72 6.65 13.50 -3.22
C LEU A 72 5.96 13.88 -1.90
N LYS A 73 6.52 14.83 -1.14
CA LYS A 73 5.93 15.31 0.11
C LYS A 73 4.54 15.93 -0.12
N SER A 74 4.37 16.70 -1.19
CA SER A 74 3.07 17.29 -1.56
C SER A 74 2.04 16.23 -1.92
N GLN A 75 2.43 15.24 -2.74
CA GLN A 75 1.57 14.11 -3.13
C GLN A 75 1.14 13.29 -1.92
N ILE A 76 2.08 12.87 -1.08
CA ILE A 76 1.79 12.08 0.12
C ILE A 76 0.89 12.85 1.10
N ARG A 77 1.11 14.16 1.30
CA ARG A 77 0.22 14.98 2.13
C ARG A 77 -1.21 15.05 1.59
N LYS A 78 -1.37 15.10 0.26
CA LYS A 78 -2.71 15.08 -0.36
C LYS A 78 -3.41 13.74 -0.15
N LEU A 79 -2.66 12.64 -0.22
CA LEU A 79 -3.19 11.29 0.04
C LEU A 79 -3.53 11.10 1.53
N ASN A 80 -2.72 11.66 2.44
CA ASN A 80 -2.91 11.58 3.89
C ASN A 80 -3.69 12.77 4.47
N ARG A 81 -4.61 13.39 3.72
CA ARG A 81 -5.41 14.55 4.19
C ARG A 81 -6.13 14.33 5.52
N GLU A 82 -6.51 13.09 5.81
CA GLU A 82 -7.14 12.70 7.08
C GLU A 82 -6.13 12.21 8.13
N GLY A 83 -4.97 11.71 7.70
CA GLY A 83 -3.91 11.17 8.56
C GLY A 83 -3.01 12.22 9.22
N ASP A 84 -2.94 13.44 8.68
CA ASP A 84 -2.17 14.56 9.27
C ASP A 84 -2.93 15.24 10.44
N LYS A 85 -4.14 14.74 10.80
CA LYS A 85 -5.04 15.36 11.78
C LYS A 85 -4.89 14.86 13.22
N GLY A 86 -3.98 13.95 13.55
CA GLY A 86 -3.94 13.42 14.91
C GLY A 86 -2.66 12.71 15.28
N ASN A 87 -2.39 12.70 16.59
CA ASN A 87 -1.38 11.85 17.20
C ASN A 87 -1.64 10.39 16.80
N ILE A 88 -0.60 9.54 16.73
CA ILE A 88 -0.73 8.11 16.39
C ILE A 88 -1.78 7.43 17.27
N LEU A 89 -1.91 7.88 18.52
CA LEU A 89 -2.94 7.44 19.46
C LEU A 89 -4.36 7.77 19.01
N ASP A 90 -4.60 8.97 18.50
CA ASP A 90 -5.93 9.39 18.01
C ASP A 90 -6.34 8.56 16.79
N ASN A 91 -5.38 8.26 15.91
CA ASN A 91 -5.62 7.38 14.76
C ASN A 91 -5.96 5.95 15.22
N LEU A 92 -5.21 5.41 16.19
CA LEU A 92 -5.45 4.09 16.74
C LEU A 92 -6.84 3.99 17.39
N LEU A 93 -7.20 4.97 18.22
CA LEU A 93 -8.50 5.04 18.88
C LEU A 93 -9.66 5.09 17.87
N SER A 94 -9.53 5.95 16.86
CA SER A 94 -10.54 6.07 15.78
C SER A 94 -10.72 4.75 15.02
N ARG A 95 -9.62 4.03 14.73
CA ARG A 95 -9.70 2.70 14.09
C ARG A 95 -10.38 1.68 14.99
N MET A 96 -10.05 1.64 16.28
CA MET A 96 -10.69 0.72 17.24
C MET A 96 -12.19 0.98 17.37
N GLU A 97 -12.60 2.25 17.39
CA GLU A 97 -14.00 2.65 17.39
C GLU A 97 -14.73 2.18 16.12
N GLN A 98 -14.13 2.37 14.94
CA GLN A 98 -14.68 1.85 13.69
C GLN A 98 -14.84 0.33 13.69
N TYR A 99 -13.85 -0.41 14.21
CA TYR A 99 -13.96 -1.87 14.32
C TYR A 99 -15.11 -2.28 15.24
N ALA A 100 -15.30 -1.60 16.38
CA ALA A 100 -16.41 -1.87 17.28
C ALA A 100 -17.76 -1.60 16.61
N ASN A 101 -17.90 -0.45 15.94
CA ASN A 101 -19.13 -0.07 15.24
C ASN A 101 -19.49 -1.05 14.10
N ASN A 102 -18.50 -1.47 13.32
CA ASN A 102 -18.70 -2.45 12.25
C ASN A 102 -19.11 -3.82 12.81
N LEU A 103 -18.55 -4.22 13.95
CA LEU A 103 -18.90 -5.47 14.61
C LEU A 103 -20.33 -5.43 15.16
N GLU A 104 -20.73 -4.32 15.78
CA GLU A 104 -22.10 -4.12 16.27
C GLU A 104 -23.11 -4.18 15.12
N ALA A 105 -22.82 -3.54 13.99
CA ALA A 105 -23.67 -3.60 12.80
C ALA A 105 -23.82 -5.04 12.28
N LEU A 106 -22.71 -5.79 12.17
CA LEU A 106 -22.73 -7.17 11.71
C LEU A 106 -23.55 -8.09 12.64
N VAL A 107 -23.43 -7.87 13.96
CA VAL A 107 -24.21 -8.62 14.96
C VAL A 107 -25.70 -8.28 14.85
N ALA A 108 -26.04 -7.00 14.68
CA ALA A 108 -27.42 -6.56 14.51
C ALA A 108 -28.07 -7.19 13.26
N ASP A 109 -27.37 -7.16 12.12
CA ASP A 109 -27.85 -7.76 10.88
C ASP A 109 -28.10 -9.27 11.05
N ARG A 110 -27.12 -10.02 11.57
CA ARG A 110 -27.30 -11.47 11.79
C ARG A 110 -28.39 -11.81 12.80
N THR A 111 -28.58 -10.96 13.81
CA THR A 111 -29.65 -11.14 14.80
C THR A 111 -31.01 -10.89 14.16
N SER A 112 -31.10 -9.91 13.25
CA SER A 112 -32.30 -9.66 12.45
C SER A 112 -32.64 -10.86 11.56
N ASP A 113 -31.67 -11.37 10.80
CA ASP A 113 -31.85 -12.53 9.91
C ASP A 113 -32.37 -13.76 10.68
N TYR A 114 -31.77 -14.04 11.84
CA TYR A 114 -32.19 -15.16 12.69
C TYR A 114 -33.64 -15.03 13.20
N LEU A 115 -34.08 -13.82 13.51
CA LEU A 115 -35.44 -13.56 13.97
C LEU A 115 -36.47 -13.71 12.85
N GLU A 116 -36.11 -13.36 11.61
CA GLU A 116 -36.96 -13.58 10.44
C GLU A 116 -37.12 -15.07 10.11
N GLU A 117 -36.05 -15.86 10.19
CA GLU A 117 -36.12 -17.32 9.96
C GLU A 117 -36.95 -18.09 11.00
N LYS A 118 -37.12 -17.52 12.20
CA LYS A 118 -37.91 -18.12 13.29
C LYS A 118 -39.38 -17.69 13.32
N ARG A 119 -39.82 -16.87 12.37
CA ARG A 119 -41.21 -16.39 12.26
C ARG A 119 -42.05 -17.29 11.35
#